data_AF-A0ABD0QCY5-F1
#
_entry.id   AF-A0ABD0QCY5-F1
#
_cell.length_a   1.000
_cell.length_b   1.000
_cell.length_c   1.000
_cell.angle_alpha   90.00
_cell.angle_beta   90.00
_cell.angle_gamma   90.00
#
_symmetry.space_group_name_H-M   'P 1'
#
loop_
_entity.id
_entity.type
_entity.pdbx_description
1 polymer ?
#
loop_
_entity_poly.entity_id
_entity_poly.type
_entity_poly.pdbx_seq_one_letter_code
_entity_poly.pdbx_strand_id
1 'polypeptide(L)' 'SILAEFGTLHMEFVHLTYLTGNPTYYQKVMHIRKLLAKMDRPNGLYPNYLNPRTGRWGQ' A
#
# COMPACT_ATOMS: atom_id res chain seq x y z
N SER A 1 -7.23 -6.80 5.47
CA SER A 1 -6.02 -7.22 4.73
C SER A 1 -4.81 -7.05 5.63
N ILE A 2 -3.80 -7.90 5.49
CA ILE A 2 -2.58 -7.85 6.29
C ILE A 2 -1.60 -6.86 5.65
N LEU A 3 -0.99 -5.98 6.45
CA LEU A 3 -0.10 -4.91 5.97
C LEU A 3 1.04 -5.43 5.09
N ALA A 4 1.66 -6.54 5.49
CA ALA A 4 2.76 -7.14 4.74
C ALA A 4 2.35 -7.59 3.32
N GLU A 5 1.12 -8.06 3.12
CA GLU A 5 0.65 -8.58 1.84
C GLU A 5 0.58 -7.48 0.77
N PHE A 6 0.04 -6.31 1.13
CA PHE A 6 -0.11 -5.20 0.17
C PHE A 6 1.03 -4.18 0.26
N GLY A 7 1.78 -4.15 1.36
CA GLY A 7 2.93 -3.28 1.55
C GLY A 7 4.18 -3.73 0.80
N THR A 8 4.29 -5.02 0.46
CA THR A 8 5.49 -5.60 -0.16
C THR A 8 5.43 -5.64 -1.69
N LEU A 9 4.31 -5.26 -2.33
CA LEU A 9 4.13 -5.31 -3.79
C LEU A 9 4.91 -4.24 -4.58
N HIS A 10 5.64 -3.35 -3.90
CA HIS A 10 6.15 -2.13 -4.50
C HIS A 10 7.22 -2.39 -5.56
N MET A 11 8.16 -3.31 -5.29
CA MET A 11 9.28 -3.56 -6.18
C MET A 11 8.82 -4.24 -7.47
N GLU A 12 7.93 -5.23 -7.35
CA GLU A 12 7.40 -6.00 -8.47
C GLU A 12 6.56 -5.13 -9.41
N PHE A 13 5.69 -4.27 -8.88
CA PHE A 13 4.84 -3.39 -9.69
C PHE A 13 5.62 -2.24 -10.34
N VAL A 14 6.66 -1.74 -9.69
CA VAL A 14 7.60 -0.78 -10.30
C VAL A 14 8.33 -1.47 -11.46
N HIS A 15 8.82 -2.68 -11.26
CA HIS A 15 9.50 -3.43 -12.31
C HIS A 15 8.56 -3.77 -13.49
N LEU A 16 7.31 -4.15 -13.23
CA LEU A 16 6.29 -4.34 -14.27
C LEU A 16 6.03 -3.06 -15.06
N THR A 17 5.98 -1.90 -14.41
CA THR A 17 5.83 -0.60 -15.09
C THR A 17 7.02 -0.35 -16.03
N TYR A 18 8.23 -0.64 -15.56
CA TYR A 18 9.45 -0.48 -16.35
C TYR A 18 9.46 -1.40 -17.58
N LEU A 19 9.13 -2.68 -17.41
CA LEU A 19 9.16 -3.66 -18.50
C LEU A 19 8.04 -3.45 -19.54
N THR A 20 6.84 -3.06 -19.09
CA THR A 20 5.66 -2.97 -19.95
C THR A 20 5.42 -1.57 -20.51
N GLY A 21 6.03 -0.54 -19.93
CA GLY A 21 5.71 0.87 -20.19
C GLY A 21 4.33 1.29 -19.68
N ASN A 22 3.56 0.41 -19.02
CA ASN A 22 2.22 0.71 -18.53
C ASN A 22 2.29 1.32 -17.11
N PRO A 23 1.94 2.62 -16.93
CA PRO A 23 2.03 3.28 -15.64
C PRO A 23 0.99 2.79 -14.62
N THR A 24 0.00 1.98 -15.04
CA THR A 24 -1.07 1.49 -14.17
C THR A 24 -0.52 0.75 -12.95
N TYR A 25 0.52 -0.07 -13.11
CA TYR A 25 1.10 -0.83 -12.00
C TYR A 25 1.70 0.11 -10.95
N TYR A 26 2.53 1.07 -11.37
CA TYR A 26 3.08 2.09 -10.48
C TYR A 26 2.00 2.91 -9.76
N GLN A 27 0.95 3.34 -10.49
CA GLN A 27 -0.14 4.12 -9.92
C GLN A 27 -0.87 3.36 -8.80
N LYS A 28 -1.08 2.05 -8.94
CA LYS A 28 -1.74 1.22 -7.93
C LYS A 28 -0.92 1.14 -6.64
N VAL A 29 0.38 0.87 -6.71
CA VAL A 29 1.23 0.81 -5.50
C VAL A 29 1.43 2.19 -4.87
N MET A 30 1.50 3.25 -5.67
CA MET A 30 1.58 4.61 -5.14
C MET A 30 0.29 5.06 -4.45
N HIS A 31 -0.87 4.60 -4.93
CA HIS A 31 -2.14 4.84 -4.25
C HIS A 31 -2.12 4.28 -2.82
N ILE A 32 -1.66 3.03 -2.66
CA ILE A 32 -1.50 2.38 -1.35
C ILE A 32 -0.56 3.19 -0.45
N ARG A 33 0.61 3.60 -0.95
CA ARG A 33 1.57 4.41 -0.17
C ARG A 33 1.00 5.75 0.27
N LYS A 34 0.28 6.44 -0.64
CA LYS A 34 -0.35 7.73 -0.33
C LYS A 34 -1.45 7.60 0.73
N LEU A 35 -2.20 6.49 0.71
CA LEU A 35 -3.18 6.20 1.76
C LEU A 35 -2.48 5.99 3.11
N LEU A 36 -1.51 5.07 3.17
CA LEU A 36 -0.76 4.77 4.39
C LEU A 36 -0.03 5.99 4.97
N ALA A 37 0.46 6.89 4.12
CA ALA A 37 1.14 8.11 4.55
C ALA A 37 0.21 9.12 5.22
N LYS A 38 -1.08 9.15 4.83
CA LYS A 38 -2.10 10.05 5.38
C LYS A 38 -2.81 9.49 6.61
N MET A 39 -2.65 8.20 6.88
CA MET A 39 -3.28 7.55 8.02
C MET A 39 -2.59 7.95 9.32
N ASP A 40 -3.40 8.18 10.34
CA ASP A 40 -2.91 8.39 11.70
C ASP A 40 -2.28 7.10 12.24
N ARG A 41 -1.15 7.22 12.94
CA ARG A 41 -0.34 6.08 13.38
C ARG A 41 -0.37 6.02 14.90
N PRO A 42 -1.10 5.06 15.50
CA PRO A 42 -1.13 4.94 16.95
C PRO A 42 0.30 4.68 17.46
N ASN A 43 0.79 5.54 18.35
CA ASN A 43 2.15 5.52 18.88
C ASN A 43 3.25 5.61 17.79
N GLY A 44 2.94 6.15 16.61
CA GLY A 44 3.87 6.21 15.47
C GLY A 44 4.11 4.86 14.78
N LEU A 45 3.39 3.80 15.18
CA LEU A 45 3.54 2.45 14.66
C LEU A 45 2.53 2.15 13.54
N TYR A 46 2.84 1.12 12.76
CA TYR A 46 1.95 0.58 11.72
C TYR A 46 1.25 -0.69 12.24
N PRO A 47 -0.07 -0.65 12.50
CA PRO A 47 -0.84 -1.84 12.82
C PRO A 47 -0.83 -2.87 11.68
N ASN A 48 -0.86 -4.15 12.06
CA ASN A 48 -0.77 -5.26 11.09
C ASN A 48 -2.03 -5.42 10.23
N TYR A 49 -3.18 -4.96 10.71
CA TYR A 49 -4.46 -5.13 10.03
C TYR A 49 -5.00 -3.80 9.53
N LEU A 50 -5.35 -3.77 8.25
CA LEU A 50 -6.05 -2.66 7.61
C LEU A 50 -7.37 -3.16 7.05
N ASN A 51 -8.47 -2.49 7.36
CA ASN A 51 -9.75 -2.76 6.73
C ASN A 51 -9.76 -2.16 5.31
N PRO A 52 -9.85 -2.97 4.24
CA PRO A 52 -9.74 -2.47 2.87
C PRO A 52 -10.97 -1.67 2.41
N ARG A 53 -12.12 -1.79 3.09
CA ARG A 53 -13.34 -1.05 2.75
C ARG A 53 -13.38 0.32 3.41
N THR A 54 -12.91 0.42 4.65
CA THR A 54 -13.00 1.66 5.43
C THR A 54 -11.68 2.43 5.47
N GLY A 55 -10.55 1.81 5.08
CA GLY A 55 -9.24 2.43 5.14
C GLY A 55 -8.80 2.78 6.57
N ARG A 56 -9.36 2.09 7.58
CA ARG A 56 -9.01 2.26 8.99
C ARG A 56 -8.19 1.07 9.49
N TRP A 57 -7.34 1.33 10.48
CA TRP A 57 -6.66 0.27 11.22
C TRP A 57 -7.70 -0.64 11.89
N GLY A 58 -7.50 -1.94 11.73
CA GLY A 58 -8.23 -2.96 12.47
C GLY A 58 -7.52 -3.28 13.79
N GLN A 59 -8.29 -3.81 14.75
CA GLN A 59 -7.75 -4.63 15.83
C GLN A 59 -7.60 -6.06 15.36
#